data_AF-A0A845X1W8-F1
#
_entry.id   AF-A0A845X1W8-F1
#
_cell.length_a   1.000
_cell.length_b   1.000
_cell.length_c   1.000
_cell.angle_alpha   90.00
_cell.angle_beta   90.00
_cell.angle_gamma   90.00
#
_symmetry.space_group_name_H-M   'P 1'
#
loop_
_entity.id
_entity.type
_entity.pdbx_description
1 polymer ?
#
loop_
_entity_poly.entity_id
_entity_poly.type
_entity_poly.pdbx_seq_one_letter_code
_entity_poly.pdbx_strand_id
1 'polypeptide(L)'
;MSRFKKQPLSWIFILGSVFFTSVKVIQETSVLAQTFDQDIWKILANKNSDHNSAPKKENQAPLGNRDSCPYTEKLLTILVPVSPETGSIDKERTLYERPTWYSYVPYSPRPGRQLKFELIDSDENILYIEEFPLKGTPGIVSLKLPENVSGLVIGQSYRWVISIICASRNQSDSSGNPAVTGWIERVAEDGFDPEVISTDERSAYLYYLENLIWFDGLNELVELQVKYPNDPQLVNAWQQLAEAVDFDDLPRSVTAIDTE
;
A
#
# COMPACT_ATOMS: atom_id res chain seq x y z
N MET A 1 71.42 45.28 -63.57
CA MET A 1 71.01 43.89 -63.31
C MET A 1 70.12 43.84 -62.06
N SER A 2 68.89 43.38 -62.27
CA SER A 2 67.79 43.05 -61.35
C SER A 2 67.78 43.57 -59.89
N ARG A 3 66.90 44.56 -59.64
CA ARG A 3 66.19 44.75 -58.36
C ARG A 3 64.95 43.85 -58.37
N PHE A 4 64.76 43.01 -57.35
CA PHE A 4 63.46 42.38 -57.03
C PHE A 4 63.10 42.71 -55.58
N LYS A 5 62.12 43.61 -55.41
CA LYS A 5 61.36 43.77 -54.16
C LYS A 5 60.19 42.79 -54.21
N LYS A 6 60.02 41.95 -53.19
CA LYS A 6 58.80 41.18 -52.92
C LYS A 6 58.00 41.88 -51.82
N GLN A 7 56.69 42.06 -52.03
CA GLN A 7 55.71 42.34 -50.97
C GLN A 7 54.89 41.05 -50.68
N PRO A 8 53.83 41.05 -49.86
CA PRO A 8 53.83 40.59 -48.46
C PRO A 8 52.91 39.36 -48.26
N LEU A 9 52.93 38.71 -47.10
CA LEU A 9 51.82 37.84 -46.69
C LEU A 9 51.37 38.14 -45.27
N SER A 10 50.10 38.55 -45.21
CA SER A 10 49.28 38.83 -44.05
C SER A 10 49.07 37.58 -43.21
N TRP A 11 49.19 37.71 -41.89
CA TRP A 11 48.87 36.66 -40.93
C TRP A 11 47.37 36.77 -40.57
N ILE A 12 46.56 35.83 -41.05
CA ILE A 12 45.17 35.69 -40.60
C ILE A 12 45.15 34.63 -39.49
N PHE A 13 44.97 35.07 -38.24
CA PHE A 13 44.62 34.20 -37.12
C PHE A 13 43.15 33.80 -37.24
N ILE A 14 42.87 32.53 -37.55
CA ILE A 14 41.52 31.97 -37.42
C ILE A 14 41.35 31.53 -35.97
N LEU A 15 40.65 32.34 -35.17
CA LEU A 15 40.08 31.91 -33.90
C LEU A 15 38.92 30.95 -34.22
N GLY A 16 39.16 29.65 -34.09
CA GLY A 16 38.11 28.65 -34.12
C GLY A 16 37.22 28.79 -32.89
N SER A 17 36.02 29.36 -33.06
CA SER A 17 34.95 29.25 -32.07
C SER A 17 34.49 27.81 -32.01
N VAL A 18 34.83 27.11 -30.93
CA VAL A 18 34.17 25.87 -30.54
C VAL A 18 32.81 26.28 -29.99
N PHE A 19 31.77 26.22 -30.83
CA PHE A 19 30.39 26.27 -30.37
C PHE A 19 30.12 24.98 -29.57
N PHE A 20 30.26 25.06 -28.25
CA PHE A 20 29.58 24.14 -27.35
C PHE A 20 28.08 24.45 -27.48
N THR A 21 27.39 23.73 -28.36
CA THR A 21 25.95 23.59 -28.22
C THR A 21 25.73 22.80 -26.94
N SER A 22 25.45 23.50 -25.84
CA SER A 22 24.94 22.87 -24.63
C SER A 22 23.72 22.05 -25.01
N VAL A 23 23.90 20.72 -25.06
CA VAL A 23 22.77 19.80 -24.99
C VAL A 23 22.17 20.06 -23.61
N LYS A 24 21.06 20.80 -23.57
CA LYS A 24 20.18 20.79 -22.41
C LYS A 24 19.67 19.35 -22.32
N VAL A 25 20.28 18.57 -21.44
CA VAL A 25 19.68 17.34 -20.94
C VAL A 25 18.35 17.78 -20.33
N ILE A 26 17.27 17.40 -20.98
CA ILE A 26 15.92 17.73 -20.56
C ILE A 26 15.65 16.90 -19.30
N GLN A 27 15.72 17.57 -18.16
CA GLN A 27 15.34 17.05 -16.85
C GLN A 27 13.82 17.16 -16.69
N GLU A 28 13.04 16.55 -17.61
CA GLU A 28 11.57 16.55 -17.54
C GLU A 28 10.99 15.26 -16.95
N THR A 29 11.78 14.18 -16.84
CA THR A 29 11.27 12.89 -16.35
C THR A 29 10.88 12.92 -14.87
N SER A 30 11.55 13.72 -14.03
CA SER A 30 11.28 13.73 -12.60
C SER A 30 10.01 14.50 -12.20
N VAL A 31 9.63 15.52 -12.99
CA VAL A 31 8.49 16.38 -12.66
C VAL A 31 7.17 15.69 -13.02
N LEU A 32 7.11 15.03 -14.19
CA LEU A 32 5.93 14.29 -14.63
C LEU A 32 5.63 13.09 -13.71
N ALA A 33 6.66 12.36 -13.26
CA ALA A 33 6.50 11.26 -12.31
C ALA A 33 5.97 11.74 -10.94
N GLN A 34 6.45 12.87 -10.42
CA GLN A 34 5.98 13.43 -9.14
C GLN A 34 4.54 13.97 -9.20
N THR A 35 4.14 14.59 -10.31
CA THR A 35 2.76 15.08 -10.47
C THR A 35 1.75 13.96 -10.70
N PHE A 36 2.19 12.84 -11.29
CA PHE A 36 1.33 11.69 -11.58
C PHE A 36 1.08 10.83 -10.33
N ASP A 37 2.08 10.67 -9.45
CA ASP A 37 1.97 10.00 -8.14
C ASP A 37 0.89 10.65 -7.25
N GLN A 38 0.88 11.99 -7.18
CA GLN A 38 -0.14 12.76 -6.45
C GLN A 38 -1.58 12.53 -6.94
N ASP A 39 -1.77 12.18 -8.21
CA ASP A 39 -3.09 12.02 -8.80
C ASP A 39 -3.61 10.59 -8.64
N ILE A 40 -2.78 9.56 -8.56
CA ILE A 40 -3.22 8.17 -8.31
C ILE A 40 -3.76 8.02 -6.90
N TRP A 41 -3.04 8.51 -5.89
CA TRP A 41 -3.55 8.50 -4.52
C TRP A 41 -4.80 9.36 -4.37
N LYS A 42 -4.96 10.42 -5.18
CA LYS A 42 -6.23 11.14 -5.27
C LYS A 42 -7.27 10.37 -6.07
N ILE A 43 -6.99 9.62 -7.12
CA ILE A 43 -8.03 8.82 -7.79
C ILE A 43 -8.53 7.72 -6.84
N LEU A 44 -7.62 7.14 -6.06
CA LEU A 44 -7.91 6.17 -5.01
C LEU A 44 -8.57 6.85 -3.79
N ALA A 45 -8.15 8.06 -3.42
CA ALA A 45 -8.73 8.87 -2.35
C ALA A 45 -9.99 9.60 -2.82
N ASN A 46 -9.93 10.65 -3.65
CA ASN A 46 -10.95 11.55 -4.27
C ASN A 46 -12.21 10.89 -4.91
N LYS A 47 -12.36 9.57 -4.85
CA LYS A 47 -13.66 8.99 -4.49
C LYS A 47 -14.22 9.59 -3.16
N ASN A 48 -13.40 10.30 -2.37
CA ASN A 48 -13.55 10.76 -0.97
C ASN A 48 -13.86 12.25 -0.77
N SER A 49 -13.92 13.09 -1.80
CA SER A 49 -14.17 14.52 -1.60
C SER A 49 -15.38 14.99 -2.36
N ASP A 50 -16.55 14.52 -1.94
CA ASP A 50 -17.75 15.33 -1.84
C ASP A 50 -18.80 14.50 -1.11
N HIS A 51 -18.83 14.58 0.22
CA HIS A 51 -20.05 14.60 1.03
C HIS A 51 -19.66 14.47 2.51
N ASN A 52 -20.06 15.46 3.31
CA ASN A 52 -20.17 15.34 4.76
C ASN A 52 -21.15 14.19 5.07
N SER A 53 -20.63 12.99 5.23
CA SER A 53 -21.35 11.85 5.79
C SER A 53 -20.33 11.01 6.54
N ALA A 54 -20.02 11.47 7.75
CA ALA A 54 -19.35 10.65 8.73
C ALA A 54 -20.05 9.28 8.79
N PRO A 55 -19.31 8.15 8.77
CA PRO A 55 -19.92 6.86 8.98
C PRO A 55 -20.66 6.93 10.31
N LYS A 56 -21.94 6.53 10.29
CA LYS A 56 -22.81 6.50 11.47
C LYS A 56 -22.05 5.72 12.55
N LYS A 57 -21.54 6.44 13.56
CA LYS A 57 -20.92 5.87 14.77
C LYS A 57 -21.98 5.09 15.54
N GLU A 58 -22.30 3.89 15.11
CA GLU A 58 -23.12 2.96 15.86
C GLU A 58 -22.20 2.09 16.71
N ASN A 59 -21.65 2.71 17.75
CA ASN A 59 -21.12 2.02 18.92
C ASN A 59 -21.44 2.90 20.14
N GLN A 60 -22.71 2.85 20.56
CA GLN A 60 -23.05 3.26 21.92
C GLN A 60 -22.36 2.28 22.86
N ALA A 61 -21.30 2.74 23.55
CA ALA A 61 -20.70 1.98 24.62
C ALA A 61 -21.76 1.75 25.71
N PRO A 62 -22.13 0.49 26.04
CA PRO A 62 -22.86 0.23 27.26
C PRO A 62 -21.92 0.51 28.42
N LEU A 63 -22.43 1.25 29.41
CA LEU A 63 -21.79 1.43 30.71
C LEU A 63 -21.44 0.05 31.30
N GLY A 64 -20.14 -0.23 31.39
CA GLY A 64 -19.58 -1.29 32.22
C GLY A 64 -19.88 -2.71 31.77
N ASN A 65 -19.23 -3.19 30.70
CA ASN A 65 -19.04 -4.63 30.49
C ASN A 65 -17.53 -4.93 30.47
N ARG A 66 -17.07 -5.91 31.27
CA ARG A 66 -15.66 -6.33 31.32
C ARG A 66 -15.26 -7.27 30.18
N ASP A 67 -16.16 -7.44 29.20
CA ASP A 67 -16.13 -8.49 28.19
C ASP A 67 -15.84 -7.95 26.77
N SER A 68 -15.58 -6.66 26.60
CA SER A 68 -15.19 -6.05 25.32
C SER A 68 -13.72 -5.66 25.28
N CYS A 69 -13.15 -5.56 24.06
CA CYS A 69 -11.81 -5.00 23.89
C CYS A 69 -11.73 -3.59 24.51
N PRO A 70 -10.60 -3.22 25.14
CA PRO A 70 -10.45 -1.90 25.71
C PRO A 70 -10.56 -0.83 24.62
N TYR A 71 -11.03 0.35 25.00
CA TYR A 71 -11.03 1.51 24.10
C TYR A 71 -9.61 1.85 23.65
N THR A 72 -9.47 2.20 22.37
CA THR A 72 -8.25 2.70 21.76
C THR A 72 -8.57 3.93 20.93
N GLU A 73 -7.66 4.91 20.89
CA GLU A 73 -7.87 6.14 20.09
C GLU A 73 -7.88 5.84 18.59
N LYS A 74 -7.02 4.92 18.16
CA LYS A 74 -6.99 4.37 16.80
C LYS A 74 -7.73 3.03 16.76
N LEU A 75 -8.39 2.75 15.65
CA LEU A 75 -9.15 1.50 15.46
C LEU A 75 -8.28 0.44 14.79
N LEU A 76 -8.77 -0.81 14.76
CA LEU A 76 -8.25 -1.82 13.86
C LEU A 76 -8.53 -1.35 12.43
N THR A 77 -7.48 -1.20 11.62
CA THR A 77 -7.59 -0.64 10.27
C THR A 77 -6.86 -1.55 9.30
N ILE A 78 -7.54 -2.03 8.27
CA ILE A 78 -6.88 -2.64 7.11
C ILE A 78 -6.30 -1.52 6.25
N LEU A 79 -5.10 -1.71 5.70
CA LEU A 79 -4.48 -0.73 4.80
C LEU A 79 -5.06 -0.84 3.38
N VAL A 80 -6.39 -0.83 3.28
CA VAL A 80 -7.17 -0.81 2.03
C VAL A 80 -8.17 0.35 2.14
N PRO A 81 -8.32 1.20 1.12
CA PRO A 81 -9.22 2.34 1.17
C PRO A 81 -10.67 1.88 1.30
N VAL A 82 -11.44 2.67 2.01
CA VAL A 82 -12.88 2.48 2.12
C VAL A 82 -13.55 3.27 1.00
N SER A 83 -14.51 2.65 0.30
CA SER A 83 -15.32 3.32 -0.70
C SER A 83 -16.18 4.39 -0.02
N PRO A 84 -16.11 5.66 -0.45
CA PRO A 84 -16.77 6.74 0.28
C PRO A 84 -18.27 6.79 -0.01
N GLU A 85 -18.68 6.22 -1.16
CA GLU A 85 -20.08 6.04 -1.53
C GLU A 85 -20.78 5.02 -0.62
N THR A 86 -20.11 3.93 -0.28
CA THR A 86 -20.72 2.81 0.46
C THR A 86 -20.27 2.75 1.92
N GLY A 87 -19.23 3.49 2.29
CA GLY A 87 -18.56 3.37 3.59
C GLY A 87 -17.96 1.98 3.84
N SER A 88 -17.78 1.17 2.78
CA SER A 88 -17.31 -0.22 2.84
C SER A 88 -16.13 -0.43 1.90
N ILE A 89 -15.34 -1.46 2.13
CA ILE A 89 -14.23 -1.81 1.24
C ILE A 89 -14.82 -2.42 -0.04
N ASP A 90 -14.46 -1.84 -1.19
CA ASP A 90 -14.84 -2.39 -2.49
C ASP A 90 -14.15 -3.76 -2.69
N LYS A 91 -14.59 -4.54 -3.67
CA LYS A 91 -13.88 -5.78 -4.01
C LYS A 91 -12.55 -5.42 -4.64
N GLU A 92 -11.46 -5.75 -3.95
CA GLU A 92 -10.10 -5.54 -4.42
C GLU A 92 -9.58 -6.73 -5.22
N ARG A 93 -8.55 -6.49 -6.04
CA ARG A 93 -7.96 -7.48 -6.92
C ARG A 93 -6.49 -7.76 -6.57
N THR A 94 -6.04 -8.97 -6.86
CA THR A 94 -4.64 -9.42 -6.73
C THR A 94 -4.28 -10.28 -7.94
N LEU A 95 -3.02 -10.25 -8.37
CA LEU A 95 -2.45 -11.20 -9.33
C LEU A 95 -1.87 -12.42 -8.61
N TYR A 96 -1.43 -12.21 -7.37
CA TYR A 96 -0.76 -13.24 -6.59
C TYR A 96 -1.71 -14.30 -6.03
N GLU A 97 -1.22 -15.54 -6.03
CA GLU A 97 -1.89 -16.67 -5.39
C GLU A 97 -2.02 -16.51 -3.87
N ARG A 98 -1.05 -15.83 -3.26
CA ARG A 98 -0.93 -15.64 -1.82
C ARG A 98 -0.63 -14.16 -1.56
N PRO A 99 -1.64 -13.28 -1.65
CA PRO A 99 -1.45 -11.87 -1.34
C PRO A 99 -1.11 -11.67 0.15
N THR A 100 -0.60 -10.49 0.47
CA THR A 100 -0.29 -10.09 1.83
C THR A 100 -1.33 -9.09 2.33
N TRP A 101 -1.97 -9.37 3.45
CA TRP A 101 -2.86 -8.42 4.12
C TRP A 101 -2.06 -7.60 5.12
N TYR A 102 -2.17 -6.27 5.06
CA TYR A 102 -1.57 -5.36 6.02
C TYR A 102 -2.64 -4.67 6.85
N SER A 103 -2.51 -4.71 8.17
CA SER A 103 -3.45 -4.04 9.07
C SER A 103 -2.73 -3.34 10.21
N TYR A 104 -3.19 -2.15 10.58
CA TYR A 104 -2.82 -1.51 11.83
C TYR A 104 -3.63 -2.12 12.99
N VAL A 105 -2.93 -2.69 13.96
CA VAL A 105 -3.51 -3.28 15.16
C VAL A 105 -3.28 -2.32 16.34
N PRO A 106 -4.32 -1.76 16.99
CA PRO A 106 -4.17 -0.74 18.02
C PRO A 106 -3.90 -1.30 19.43
N TYR A 107 -3.70 -2.62 19.55
CA TYR A 107 -3.63 -3.29 20.85
C TYR A 107 -2.24 -3.84 21.15
N SER A 108 -1.72 -3.58 22.35
CA SER A 108 -0.47 -4.20 22.81
C SER A 108 -0.62 -5.71 23.07
N PRO A 109 0.47 -6.49 22.98
CA PRO A 109 0.51 -7.90 23.35
C PRO A 109 0.04 -8.16 24.78
N ARG A 110 -0.84 -9.15 24.95
CA ARG A 110 -1.32 -9.61 26.27
C ARG A 110 -1.79 -11.06 26.19
N PRO A 111 -1.61 -11.89 27.23
CA PRO A 111 -2.20 -13.22 27.28
C PRO A 111 -3.71 -13.19 27.03
N GLY A 112 -4.19 -14.08 26.15
CA GLY A 112 -5.58 -14.16 25.74
C GLY A 112 -6.05 -13.02 24.82
N ARG A 113 -5.13 -12.20 24.29
CA ARG A 113 -5.42 -11.29 23.18
C ARG A 113 -4.75 -11.80 21.91
N GLN A 114 -5.56 -12.08 20.90
CA GLN A 114 -5.11 -12.66 19.64
C GLN A 114 -5.65 -11.87 18.45
N LEU A 115 -4.88 -11.86 17.37
CA LEU A 115 -5.36 -11.53 16.04
C LEU A 115 -5.97 -12.80 15.45
N LYS A 116 -7.18 -12.73 14.91
CA LYS A 116 -7.78 -13.85 14.20
C LYS A 116 -7.94 -13.48 12.74
N PHE A 117 -7.52 -14.37 11.85
CA PHE A 117 -7.71 -14.23 10.42
C PHE A 117 -8.59 -15.36 9.88
N GLU A 118 -9.53 -15.01 9.02
CA GLU A 118 -10.40 -15.95 8.32
C GLU A 118 -10.37 -15.66 6.83
N LEU A 119 -10.28 -16.72 6.03
CA LEU A 119 -10.50 -16.69 4.59
C LEU A 119 -11.68 -17.59 4.24
N ILE A 120 -12.64 -17.04 3.52
CA ILE A 120 -13.94 -17.65 3.25
C ILE A 120 -14.21 -17.57 1.75
N ASP A 121 -14.69 -18.64 1.14
CA ASP A 121 -15.06 -18.65 -0.28
C ASP A 121 -16.43 -17.99 -0.54
N SER A 122 -16.82 -17.89 -1.82
CA SER A 122 -18.11 -17.33 -2.21
C SER A 122 -19.33 -18.15 -1.79
N ASP A 123 -19.13 -19.43 -1.43
CA ASP A 123 -20.17 -20.34 -0.94
C ASP A 123 -20.26 -20.32 0.60
N GLU A 124 -19.55 -19.38 1.25
CA GLU A 124 -19.45 -19.21 2.71
C GLU A 124 -18.76 -20.37 3.44
N ASN A 125 -17.94 -21.15 2.74
CA ASN A 125 -17.06 -22.14 3.38
C ASN A 125 -15.80 -21.47 3.92
N ILE A 126 -15.46 -21.75 5.18
CA ILE A 126 -14.21 -21.31 5.79
C ILE A 126 -13.07 -22.16 5.22
N LEU A 127 -12.21 -21.55 4.41
CA LEU A 127 -11.03 -22.19 3.82
C LEU A 127 -9.83 -22.16 4.76
N TYR A 128 -9.72 -21.10 5.57
CA TYR A 128 -8.66 -20.94 6.55
C TYR A 128 -9.14 -20.10 7.73
N ILE A 129 -8.76 -20.51 8.94
CA ILE A 129 -9.00 -19.77 10.18
C ILE A 129 -7.85 -20.03 11.13
N GLU A 130 -7.23 -18.97 11.63
CA GLU A 130 -6.14 -19.09 12.61
C GLU A 130 -6.09 -17.89 13.56
N GLU A 131 -5.60 -18.13 14.78
CA GLU A 131 -5.44 -17.15 15.83
C GLU A 131 -3.98 -16.98 16.23
N PHE A 132 -3.48 -15.76 16.13
CA PHE A 132 -2.09 -15.42 16.37
C PHE A 132 -1.94 -14.59 17.64
N PRO A 133 -0.94 -14.89 18.50
CA PRO A 133 -0.59 -13.96 19.56
C PRO A 133 -0.10 -12.65 18.94
N LEU A 134 -0.51 -11.52 19.52
CA LEU A 134 -0.04 -10.21 19.04
C LEU A 134 1.47 -10.07 19.30
N LYS A 135 2.21 -9.64 18.28
CA LYS A 135 3.65 -9.32 18.33
C LYS A 135 3.88 -7.98 17.62
N GLY A 136 4.77 -7.14 18.15
CA GLY A 136 5.13 -5.87 17.50
C GLY A 136 3.99 -4.83 17.40
N THR A 137 2.96 -4.95 18.24
CA THR A 137 1.80 -4.04 18.27
C THR A 137 1.78 -3.17 19.56
N PRO A 138 1.12 -2.00 19.58
CA PRO A 138 0.37 -1.37 18.50
C PRO A 138 1.25 -1.01 17.30
N GLY A 139 0.79 -1.33 16.09
CA GLY A 139 1.63 -1.25 14.90
C GLY A 139 1.01 -1.94 13.69
N ILE A 140 1.70 -1.88 12.56
CA ILE A 140 1.28 -2.58 11.34
C ILE A 140 1.75 -4.03 11.41
N VAL A 141 0.82 -4.94 11.15
CA VAL A 141 1.10 -6.36 10.99
C VAL A 141 0.84 -6.78 9.54
N SER A 142 1.65 -7.71 9.04
CA SER A 142 1.41 -8.38 7.76
C SER A 142 1.02 -9.83 7.98
N LEU A 143 0.10 -10.32 7.14
CA LEU A 143 -0.38 -11.69 7.17
C LEU A 143 -0.38 -12.25 5.75
N LYS A 144 0.09 -13.49 5.59
CA LYS A 144 0.08 -14.23 4.34
C LYS A 144 -0.41 -15.66 4.60
N LEU A 145 -1.13 -16.23 3.64
CA LEU A 145 -1.55 -17.64 3.75
C LEU A 145 -0.32 -18.55 3.84
N PRO A 146 -0.32 -19.53 4.76
CA PRO A 146 0.76 -20.50 4.86
C PRO A 146 0.79 -21.39 3.60
N GLU A 147 1.96 -21.94 3.29
CA GLU A 147 2.18 -22.72 2.06
C GLU A 147 1.37 -24.03 2.01
N ASN A 148 0.93 -24.53 3.17
CA ASN A 148 0.12 -25.73 3.32
C ASN A 148 -1.37 -25.52 2.96
N VAL A 149 -1.85 -24.28 2.91
CA VAL A 149 -3.21 -23.91 2.51
C VAL A 149 -3.24 -23.67 1.01
N SER A 150 -4.28 -24.09 0.29
CA SER A 150 -4.42 -23.75 -1.13
C SER A 150 -4.53 -22.24 -1.32
N GLY A 151 -3.75 -21.67 -2.24
CA GLY A 151 -3.84 -20.25 -2.53
C GLY A 151 -5.09 -19.88 -3.33
N LEU A 152 -5.26 -18.60 -3.59
CA LEU A 152 -6.40 -18.06 -4.31
C LEU A 152 -6.40 -18.56 -5.76
N VAL A 153 -7.56 -18.99 -6.25
CA VAL A 153 -7.75 -19.42 -7.64
C VAL A 153 -8.15 -18.23 -8.52
N ILE A 154 -7.57 -18.14 -9.72
CA ILE A 154 -7.90 -17.11 -10.70
C ILE A 154 -9.41 -17.11 -11.01
N GLY A 155 -10.01 -15.92 -11.05
CA GLY A 155 -11.42 -15.68 -11.31
C GLY A 155 -12.35 -15.95 -10.12
N GLN A 156 -11.80 -16.31 -8.96
CA GLN A 156 -12.59 -16.55 -7.75
C GLN A 156 -12.47 -15.39 -6.75
N SER A 157 -13.58 -15.10 -6.09
CA SER A 157 -13.68 -14.10 -5.02
C SER A 157 -13.70 -14.78 -3.65
N TYR A 158 -13.03 -14.16 -2.69
CA TYR A 158 -12.93 -14.62 -1.32
C TYR A 158 -13.25 -13.47 -0.37
N ARG A 159 -13.90 -13.77 0.75
CA ARG A 159 -14.10 -12.83 1.84
C ARG A 159 -13.04 -13.08 2.90
N TRP A 160 -12.35 -12.03 3.29
CA TRP A 160 -11.39 -12.08 4.39
C TRP A 160 -11.94 -11.33 5.61
N VAL A 161 -11.57 -11.80 6.80
CA VAL A 161 -11.90 -11.15 8.07
C VAL A 161 -10.65 -11.11 8.93
N ILE A 162 -10.28 -9.93 9.41
CA ILE A 162 -9.25 -9.75 10.45
C ILE A 162 -9.96 -9.22 11.68
N SER A 163 -9.83 -9.90 12.81
CA SER A 163 -10.45 -9.48 14.07
C SER A 163 -9.50 -9.59 15.26
N ILE A 164 -9.82 -8.88 16.33
CA ILE A 164 -9.08 -8.97 17.59
C ILE A 164 -9.93 -9.71 18.61
N ILE A 165 -9.46 -10.87 19.03
CA ILE A 165 -10.03 -11.59 20.16
C ILE A 165 -9.47 -10.97 21.43
N CYS A 166 -10.34 -10.39 22.25
CA CYS A 166 -10.00 -9.99 23.61
C CYS A 166 -10.48 -11.04 24.61
N ALA A 167 -9.67 -11.34 25.62
CA ALA A 167 -10.04 -12.22 26.71
C ALA A 167 -11.30 -11.71 27.44
N SER A 168 -12.46 -12.23 27.03
CA SER A 168 -13.75 -12.09 27.69
C SER A 168 -13.96 -13.25 28.66
N ARG A 169 -14.75 -13.06 29.72
CA ARG A 169 -15.16 -14.19 30.58
C ARG A 169 -16.13 -15.14 29.88
N ASN A 170 -16.79 -14.66 28.82
CA ASN A 170 -17.70 -15.42 27.98
C ASN A 170 -17.09 -15.54 26.58
N GLN A 171 -16.33 -16.61 26.35
CA GLN A 171 -15.69 -16.91 25.05
C GLN A 171 -16.69 -17.07 23.89
N SER A 172 -17.97 -17.29 24.20
CA SER A 172 -19.04 -17.50 23.24
C SER A 172 -19.67 -16.20 22.70
N ASP A 173 -19.31 -15.03 23.24
CA ASP A 173 -19.82 -13.73 22.76
C ASP A 173 -18.70 -12.92 22.11
N SER A 174 -18.56 -13.07 20.80
CA SER A 174 -17.59 -12.35 19.98
C SER A 174 -18.14 -11.08 19.33
N SER A 175 -19.41 -10.71 19.58
CA SER A 175 -20.07 -9.61 18.86
C SER A 175 -19.49 -8.23 19.17
N GLY A 176 -18.66 -8.12 20.21
CA GLY A 176 -17.96 -6.89 20.59
C GLY A 176 -16.48 -6.83 20.17
N ASN A 177 -15.97 -7.85 19.49
CA ASN A 177 -14.57 -7.86 19.04
C ASN A 177 -14.41 -6.96 17.80
N PRO A 178 -13.39 -6.06 17.78
CA PRO A 178 -13.06 -5.28 16.59
C PRO A 178 -12.77 -6.19 15.42
N ALA A 179 -13.37 -5.91 14.27
CA ALA A 179 -13.15 -6.64 13.04
C ALA A 179 -13.15 -5.71 11.83
N VAL A 180 -12.32 -6.03 10.85
CA VAL A 180 -12.33 -5.46 9.51
C VAL A 180 -12.49 -6.60 8.51
N THR A 181 -13.25 -6.35 7.45
CA THR A 181 -13.58 -7.37 6.45
C THR A 181 -13.66 -6.73 5.08
N GLY A 182 -13.39 -7.54 4.05
CA GLY A 182 -13.53 -7.13 2.66
C GLY A 182 -13.47 -8.33 1.74
N TRP A 183 -13.51 -8.04 0.45
CA TRP A 183 -13.45 -9.05 -0.61
C TRP A 183 -12.15 -8.91 -1.40
N ILE A 184 -11.64 -10.05 -1.86
CA ILE A 184 -10.48 -10.12 -2.73
C ILE A 184 -10.76 -11.09 -3.88
N GLU A 185 -10.35 -10.73 -5.09
CA GLU A 185 -10.41 -11.59 -6.27
C GLU A 185 -9.03 -11.77 -6.88
N ARG A 186 -8.61 -13.01 -7.10
CA ARG A 186 -7.40 -13.27 -7.89
C ARG A 186 -7.74 -13.16 -9.36
N VAL A 187 -7.04 -12.33 -10.10
CA VAL A 187 -7.24 -12.15 -11.54
C VAL A 187 -6.03 -12.66 -12.32
N ALA A 188 -6.24 -12.98 -13.60
CA ALA A 188 -5.16 -13.38 -14.48
C ALA A 188 -4.24 -12.18 -14.74
N GLU A 189 -2.98 -12.46 -15.04
CA GLU A 189 -1.98 -11.47 -15.47
C GLU A 189 -2.21 -10.97 -16.92
N ASP A 190 -3.34 -11.32 -17.53
CA ASP A 190 -3.68 -10.92 -18.89
C ASP A 190 -3.74 -9.37 -19.00
N GLY A 191 -2.77 -8.79 -19.71
CA GLY A 191 -2.65 -7.33 -19.86
C GLY A 191 -1.75 -6.66 -18.83
N PHE A 192 -1.16 -7.41 -17.89
CA PHE A 192 -0.05 -6.95 -17.07
C PHE A 192 1.27 -7.17 -17.81
N ASP A 193 2.03 -6.09 -17.97
CA ASP A 193 3.34 -6.11 -18.63
C ASP A 193 4.45 -6.07 -17.55
N PRO A 194 5.12 -7.21 -17.27
CA PRO A 194 6.20 -7.26 -16.29
C PRO A 194 7.41 -6.42 -16.71
N GLU A 195 7.58 -6.09 -18.00
CA GLU A 195 8.67 -5.22 -18.44
C GLU A 195 8.48 -3.79 -17.91
N VAL A 196 7.23 -3.31 -17.77
CA VAL A 196 6.92 -1.99 -17.20
C VAL A 196 7.34 -1.92 -15.72
N ILE A 197 7.06 -2.97 -14.94
CA ILE A 197 7.45 -3.10 -13.53
C ILE A 197 8.98 -3.00 -13.36
N SER A 198 9.75 -3.47 -14.36
CA SER A 198 11.21 -3.53 -14.29
C SER A 198 11.94 -2.22 -14.60
N THR A 199 11.25 -1.20 -15.14
CA THR A 199 11.91 0.01 -15.67
C THR A 199 12.41 0.96 -14.57
N ASP A 200 11.71 1.03 -13.43
CA ASP A 200 12.15 1.73 -12.22
C ASP A 200 11.62 1.01 -10.97
N GLU A 201 12.51 0.30 -10.29
CA GLU A 201 12.22 -0.44 -9.06
C GLU A 201 11.54 0.44 -7.99
N ARG A 202 11.87 1.73 -7.90
CA ARG A 202 11.33 2.62 -6.84
C ARG A 202 9.89 3.04 -7.07
N SER A 203 9.38 2.87 -8.28
CA SER A 203 8.01 3.21 -8.66
C SER A 203 7.19 2.00 -9.10
N ALA A 204 7.72 0.79 -8.94
CA ALA A 204 7.05 -0.47 -9.30
C ALA A 204 5.64 -0.61 -8.71
N TYR A 205 5.44 -0.11 -7.48
CA TYR A 205 4.13 -0.13 -6.82
C TYR A 205 3.05 0.66 -7.57
N LEU A 206 3.40 1.74 -8.27
CA LEU A 206 2.44 2.60 -8.98
C LEU A 206 1.74 1.84 -10.10
N TYR A 207 2.47 0.97 -10.80
CA TYR A 207 1.91 0.18 -11.89
C TYR A 207 0.75 -0.72 -11.42
N TYR A 208 0.89 -1.34 -10.25
CA TYR A 208 -0.19 -2.15 -9.66
C TYR A 208 -1.38 -1.28 -9.25
N LEU A 209 -1.13 -0.13 -8.60
CA LEU A 209 -2.18 0.77 -8.14
C LEU A 209 -2.96 1.39 -9.29
N GLU A 210 -2.28 1.78 -10.38
CA GLU A 210 -2.88 2.30 -11.62
C GLU A 210 -3.82 1.29 -12.29
N ASN A 211 -3.53 0.00 -12.14
CA ASN A 211 -4.32 -1.09 -12.68
C ASN A 211 -5.30 -1.70 -11.66
N LEU A 212 -5.52 -1.03 -10.53
CA LEU A 212 -6.47 -1.42 -9.47
C LEU A 212 -6.15 -2.80 -8.84
N ILE A 213 -4.86 -3.12 -8.71
CA ILE A 213 -4.36 -4.32 -8.02
C ILE A 213 -3.75 -3.89 -6.67
N TRP A 214 -4.62 -3.49 -5.75
CA TRP A 214 -4.22 -2.80 -4.52
C TRP A 214 -3.28 -3.61 -3.62
N PHE A 215 -3.61 -4.88 -3.35
CA PHE A 215 -2.83 -5.72 -2.43
C PHE A 215 -1.37 -5.89 -2.89
N ASP A 216 -1.18 -6.00 -4.20
CA ASP A 216 0.13 -6.24 -4.80
C ASP A 216 0.95 -4.95 -4.80
N GLY A 217 0.31 -3.82 -5.17
CA GLY A 217 0.94 -2.49 -5.09
C GLY A 217 1.30 -2.10 -3.66
N LEU A 218 0.44 -2.41 -2.69
CA LEU A 218 0.73 -2.18 -1.28
C LEU A 218 1.91 -3.04 -0.78
N ASN A 219 1.96 -4.31 -1.16
CA ASN A 219 3.08 -5.19 -0.82
C ASN A 219 4.40 -4.61 -1.34
N GLU A 220 4.42 -4.18 -2.61
CA GLU A 220 5.58 -3.56 -3.23
C GLU A 220 5.98 -2.25 -2.51
N LEU A 221 5.02 -1.37 -2.21
CA LEU A 221 5.28 -0.13 -1.48
C LEU A 221 5.89 -0.39 -0.09
N VAL A 222 5.37 -1.38 0.65
CA VAL A 222 5.90 -1.77 1.96
C VAL A 222 7.34 -2.27 1.85
N GLU A 223 7.63 -3.14 0.89
CA GLU A 223 8.99 -3.68 0.67
C GLU A 223 9.98 -2.58 0.29
N LEU A 224 9.58 -1.68 -0.61
CA LEU A 224 10.40 -0.53 -1.01
C LEU A 224 10.66 0.43 0.14
N GLN A 225 9.65 0.71 0.96
CA GLN A 225 9.79 1.60 2.12
C GLN A 225 10.82 1.05 3.12
N VAL A 226 10.81 -0.28 3.37
CA VAL A 226 11.78 -0.93 4.26
C VAL A 226 13.18 -0.87 3.65
N LYS A 227 13.29 -1.07 2.34
CA LYS A 227 14.56 -1.08 1.60
C LYS A 227 15.19 0.31 1.49
N TYR A 228 14.37 1.34 1.30
CA TYR A 228 14.79 2.71 1.05
C TYR A 228 14.06 3.72 1.98
N PRO A 229 14.27 3.64 3.32
CA PRO A 229 13.43 4.34 4.31
C PRO A 229 13.56 5.87 4.33
N ASN A 230 14.57 6.41 3.64
CA ASN A 230 14.84 7.84 3.53
C ASN A 230 14.60 8.37 2.10
N ASP A 231 14.09 7.54 1.19
CA ASP A 231 13.75 7.98 -0.15
C ASP A 231 12.56 8.95 -0.09
N PRO A 232 12.71 10.21 -0.55
CA PRO A 232 11.64 11.20 -0.44
C PRO A 232 10.36 10.80 -1.17
N GLN A 233 10.45 10.04 -2.27
CA GLN A 233 9.27 9.60 -3.03
C GLN A 233 8.48 8.58 -2.21
N LEU A 234 9.16 7.59 -1.63
CA LEU A 234 8.51 6.56 -0.82
C LEU A 234 7.97 7.11 0.50
N VAL A 235 8.65 8.09 1.10
CA VAL A 235 8.12 8.80 2.28
C VAL A 235 6.82 9.52 1.94
N ASN A 236 6.75 10.18 0.79
CA ASN A 236 5.53 10.85 0.32
C ASN A 236 4.41 9.84 0.01
N ALA A 237 4.71 8.76 -0.71
CA ALA A 237 3.75 7.70 -1.02
C ALA A 237 3.18 7.05 0.25
N TRP A 238 4.02 6.84 1.27
CA TRP A 238 3.58 6.33 2.57
C TRP A 238 2.63 7.28 3.30
N GLN A 239 2.88 8.59 3.22
CA GLN A 239 1.97 9.60 3.77
C GLN A 239 0.63 9.61 3.02
N GLN A 240 0.66 9.51 1.69
CA GLN A 240 -0.55 9.44 0.88
C GLN A 240 -1.37 8.17 1.15
N LEU A 241 -0.71 7.04 1.39
CA LEU A 241 -1.35 5.82 1.88
C LEU A 241 -2.05 6.07 3.22
N ALA A 242 -1.37 6.72 4.18
CA ALA A 242 -1.94 7.02 5.49
C ALA A 242 -3.21 7.88 5.36
N GLU A 243 -3.18 8.92 4.52
CA GLU A 243 -4.33 9.76 4.21
C GLU A 243 -5.48 8.95 3.58
N ALA A 244 -5.17 8.05 2.63
CA ALA A 244 -6.17 7.22 1.95
C ALA A 244 -6.89 6.24 2.87
N VAL A 245 -6.27 5.84 3.99
CA VAL A 245 -6.86 4.93 5.00
C VAL A 245 -7.25 5.65 6.29
N ASP A 246 -7.47 6.97 6.22
CA ASP A 246 -7.92 7.84 7.33
C ASP A 246 -7.01 7.75 8.57
N PHE A 247 -5.70 7.87 8.34
CA PHE A 247 -4.67 7.79 9.37
C PHE A 247 -3.73 9.00 9.31
N ASP A 248 -3.51 9.67 10.44
CA ASP A 248 -2.65 10.87 10.49
C ASP A 248 -1.17 10.57 10.18
N ASP A 249 -0.67 9.44 10.70
CA ASP A 249 0.71 8.97 10.47
C ASP A 249 0.79 7.45 10.70
N LEU A 250 1.08 6.69 9.65
CA LEU A 250 1.21 5.24 9.73
C LEU A 250 2.59 4.85 10.28
N PRO A 251 2.67 3.93 11.26
CA PRO A 251 3.96 3.39 11.69
C PRO A 251 4.76 2.85 10.52
N ARG A 252 6.05 3.16 10.47
CA ARG A 252 6.91 2.72 9.35
C ARG A 252 7.34 1.26 9.45
N SER A 253 7.33 0.68 10.65
CA SER A 253 7.72 -0.71 10.88
C SER A 253 6.53 -1.65 10.68
N VAL A 254 6.75 -2.72 9.93
CA VAL A 254 5.79 -3.82 9.75
C VAL A 254 6.30 -5.06 10.48
N THR A 255 5.42 -5.69 11.24
CA THR A 255 5.70 -6.99 11.89
C THR A 255 5.01 -8.10 11.14
N ALA A 256 5.77 -9.05 10.60
CA ALA A 256 5.20 -10.25 10.01
C ALA A 256 4.60 -11.15 11.07
N ILE A 257 3.39 -11.65 10.82
CA ILE A 257 2.78 -12.73 11.57
C ILE A 257 3.26 -14.05 10.98
N ASP A 258 3.89 -14.87 11.82
CA ASP A 258 4.33 -16.21 11.44
C ASP A 258 3.09 -17.10 11.27
N THR A 259 2.76 -17.47 10.04
CA THR A 259 1.72 -18.47 9.72
C THR A 259 2.40 -19.83 9.54
N GLU A 260 2.02 -20.84 10.32
CA GLU A 260 2.65 -22.18 10.31
C GLU A 260 1.96 -23.19 9.36
#